data_AF-A0A0R3P1Q1-F1
#
_entry.id   AF-A0A0R3P1Q1-F1
#
_cell.length_a   1.000
_cell.length_b   1.000
_cell.length_c   1.000
_cell.angle_alpha   90.00
_cell.angle_beta   90.00
_cell.angle_gamma   90.00
#
_symmetry.space_group_name_H-M   'P 1'
#
loop_
_entity.id
_entity.type
_entity.pdbx_description
1 polymer ?
#
loop_
_entity_poly.entity_id
_entity_poly.type
_entity_poly.pdbx_seq_one_letter_code
_entity_poly.pdbx_strand_id
1 'polypeptide(L)'
;MVYFGILLRYIFPISQYIRLTQMIAMDEQRSDKIYGGCEGPDAMYVKLISSDGHEFIVKREHALTSGTIKAMLSGPGQFAENEANEVHFREIPSHVLQKVCMYFTYKVRYTNSSTEIPEFPIAPEIALELLMAANFLDC
;
A
#
# COMPACT_ATOMS: atom_id res chain seq x y z
N MET A 1 11.19 24.47 -25.16
CA MET A 1 11.61 23.52 -24.10
C MET A 1 13.10 23.17 -24.12
N VAL A 2 13.92 23.72 -25.03
CA VAL A 2 15.38 23.46 -25.07
C VAL A 2 16.17 24.47 -24.20
N TYR A 3 15.63 25.67 -23.99
CA TYR A 3 16.32 26.75 -23.27
C TYR A 3 16.38 26.59 -21.75
N PHE A 4 15.45 25.84 -21.14
CA PHE A 4 15.44 25.63 -19.69
C PHE A 4 16.56 24.68 -19.23
N GLY A 5 16.92 23.70 -20.08
CA GLY A 5 18.00 22.74 -19.79
C GLY A 5 19.41 23.33 -19.88
N ILE A 6 19.61 24.38 -20.68
CA ILE A 6 20.94 25.01 -20.85
C ILE A 6 21.25 25.95 -19.66
N LEU A 7 20.23 26.62 -19.10
CA LEU A 7 20.41 27.58 -18.01
C LEU A 7 20.82 26.90 -16.69
N LEU A 8 20.37 25.66 -16.45
CA LEU A 8 20.72 24.88 -15.25
C LEU A 8 22.18 24.37 -15.23
N ARG A 9 22.88 24.37 -16.37
CA ARG A 9 24.32 24.01 -16.45
C ARG A 9 25.26 25.07 -15.90
N TYR A 10 24.83 26.33 -15.83
CA TYR A 10 25.70 27.47 -15.47
C TYR A 10 25.64 27.88 -14.00
N ILE A 11 24.70 27.33 -13.22
CA ILE A 11 24.43 27.77 -11.84
C ILE A 11 24.90 26.75 -10.80
N PHE A 12 25.00 25.47 -11.16
CA PHE A 12 25.30 24.39 -10.20
C PHE A 12 26.61 23.66 -10.51
N PRO A 13 27.46 23.37 -9.51
CA PRO A 13 28.68 22.60 -9.70
C PRO A 13 28.35 21.20 -10.22
N ILE A 14 29.22 20.65 -11.07
CA ILE A 14 29.02 19.36 -11.78
C ILE A 14 28.60 18.21 -10.84
N SER A 15 29.02 18.25 -9.57
CA SER A 15 28.63 17.30 -8.51
C SER A 15 27.12 17.29 -8.19
N GLN A 16 26.44 18.44 -8.23
CA GLN A 16 24.99 18.51 -8.01
C GLN A 16 24.19 18.04 -9.21
N TYR A 17 24.71 18.24 -10.43
CA TYR A 17 24.09 17.69 -11.63
C TYR A 17 24.06 16.16 -11.55
N ILE A 18 25.17 15.53 -11.16
CA ILE A 18 25.25 14.08 -10.97
C ILE A 18 24.25 13.60 -9.92
N ARG A 19 24.09 14.28 -8.77
CA ARG A 19 23.08 13.94 -7.76
C ARG A 19 21.64 14.09 -8.27
N LEU A 20 21.36 15.13 -9.05
CA LEU A 20 20.04 15.34 -9.65
C LEU A 20 19.72 14.23 -10.65
N THR A 21 20.69 13.85 -11.50
CA THR A 21 20.54 12.72 -12.42
C THR A 21 20.40 11.39 -11.67
N GLN A 22 21.10 11.19 -10.55
CA GLN A 22 20.97 10.00 -9.70
C GLN A 22 19.62 9.94 -8.98
N MET A 23 19.08 11.07 -8.53
CA MET A 23 17.74 11.16 -7.94
C MET A 23 16.65 10.88 -8.99
N ILE A 24 16.83 11.35 -10.22
CA ILE A 24 15.92 11.04 -11.34
C ILE A 24 15.99 9.54 -11.69
N ALA A 25 17.18 8.93 -11.68
CA ALA A 25 17.35 7.50 -11.98
C ALA A 25 16.84 6.56 -10.88
N MET A 26 16.71 7.02 -9.62
CA MET A 26 16.15 6.23 -8.52
C MET A 26 14.62 6.18 -8.52
N ASP A 27 13.95 7.06 -9.27
CA ASP A 27 12.48 7.05 -9.43
C ASP A 27 12.01 6.13 -10.60
N GLU A 28 12.95 5.58 -11.37
CA GLU A 28 12.68 4.77 -12.57
C GLU A 28 12.77 3.25 -12.34
N GLN A 29 12.47 2.80 -11.11
CA GLN A 29 12.05 1.43 -10.84
C GLN A 29 10.57 1.37 -10.45
N ARG A 30 9.74 2.13 -11.16
CA ARG A 30 8.32 1.80 -11.29
C ARG A 30 8.23 0.56 -12.15
N SER A 31 8.35 -0.58 -11.49
CA SER A 31 8.03 -1.89 -12.07
C SER A 31 6.66 -1.80 -12.74
N ASP A 32 6.63 -1.78 -14.07
CA ASP A 32 5.48 -2.17 -14.89
C ASP A 32 5.17 -3.65 -14.63
N LYS A 33 4.73 -3.96 -13.41
CA LYS A 33 4.10 -5.23 -13.10
C LYS A 33 2.77 -5.15 -13.80
N ILE A 34 2.57 -6.05 -14.77
CA ILE A 34 1.26 -6.45 -15.28
C ILE A 34 0.36 -6.57 -14.04
N TYR A 35 -0.52 -5.60 -13.84
CA TYR A 35 -1.51 -5.66 -12.77
C TYR A 35 -2.44 -6.78 -13.19
N GLY A 36 -2.17 -8.00 -12.70
CA GLY A 36 -3.09 -9.11 -12.84
C GLY A 36 -4.48 -8.64 -12.44
N GLY A 37 -5.49 -9.02 -13.23
CA GLY A 37 -6.86 -8.54 -13.03
C GLY A 37 -7.36 -8.78 -11.60
N CYS A 38 -8.35 -7.99 -11.21
CA CYS A 38 -9.08 -8.13 -9.95
C CYS A 38 -10.15 -9.24 -9.98
N GLU A 39 -10.26 -9.99 -11.08
CA GLU A 39 -11.33 -10.95 -11.32
C GLU A 39 -10.87 -12.39 -11.11
N GLY A 40 -11.65 -13.14 -10.32
CA GLY A 40 -11.53 -14.60 -10.20
C GLY A 40 -10.87 -15.10 -8.91
N PRO A 41 -10.95 -16.42 -8.63
CA PRO A 41 -10.51 -17.03 -7.38
C PRO A 41 -9.00 -16.94 -7.10
N ASP A 42 -8.20 -16.66 -8.14
CA ASP A 42 -6.73 -16.50 -8.10
C ASP A 42 -6.26 -15.04 -8.23
N ALA A 43 -7.15 -14.05 -8.01
CA ALA A 43 -6.76 -12.65 -8.14
C ALA A 43 -5.59 -12.31 -7.19
N MET A 44 -4.54 -11.74 -7.78
CA MET A 44 -3.32 -11.36 -7.07
C MET A 44 -3.54 -10.16 -6.13
N TYR A 45 -4.59 -9.38 -6.41
CA TYR A 45 -4.97 -8.18 -5.69
C TYR A 45 -6.39 -8.31 -5.14
N VAL A 46 -6.62 -7.64 -4.02
CA VAL A 46 -7.93 -7.45 -3.41
C VAL A 46 -8.18 -5.95 -3.26
N LYS A 47 -9.45 -5.57 -3.38
CA LYS A 47 -9.90 -4.19 -3.22
C LYS A 47 -10.46 -4.00 -1.83
N LEU A 48 -9.89 -3.08 -1.06
CA LEU A 48 -10.39 -2.69 0.25
C LEU A 48 -11.05 -1.32 0.13
N ILE A 49 -12.33 -1.23 0.48
CA ILE A 49 -13.13 -0.02 0.31
C ILE A 49 -13.40 0.58 1.68
N SER A 50 -12.97 1.83 1.91
CA SER A 50 -13.19 2.53 3.18
C SER A 50 -14.65 2.99 3.33
N SER A 51 -15.01 3.47 4.52
CA SER A 51 -16.33 4.07 4.78
C SER A 51 -16.64 5.24 3.85
N ASP A 52 -15.60 5.99 3.48
CA ASP A 52 -15.70 7.17 2.61
C ASP A 52 -15.71 6.82 1.12
N GLY A 53 -15.78 5.52 0.77
CA GLY A 53 -15.78 5.04 -0.62
C GLY A 53 -14.41 5.07 -1.31
N HIS A 54 -13.31 5.27 -0.59
CA HIS A 54 -11.97 5.18 -1.17
C HIS A 54 -11.58 3.72 -1.38
N GLU A 55 -11.12 3.39 -2.58
CA GLU A 55 -10.68 2.05 -2.96
C GLU A 55 -9.16 1.92 -2.83
N PHE A 56 -8.72 0.94 -2.06
CA PHE A 56 -7.32 0.59 -1.87
C PHE A 56 -7.06 -0.79 -2.47
N ILE A 57 -6.24 -0.83 -3.52
CA ILE A 57 -5.83 -2.08 -4.16
C ILE A 57 -4.56 -2.57 -3.48
N VAL A 58 -4.67 -3.70 -2.77
CA VAL A 58 -3.55 -4.33 -2.08
C VAL A 58 -3.39 -5.76 -2.55
N LYS A 59 -2.17 -6.31 -2.45
CA LYS A 59 -1.97 -7.70 -2.79
C LYS A 59 -2.71 -8.62 -1.82
N ARG A 60 -3.30 -9.70 -2.35
CA ARG A 60 -3.99 -10.72 -1.54
C ARG A 60 -3.08 -11.27 -0.43
N GLU A 61 -1.82 -11.57 -0.75
CA GLU A 61 -0.82 -12.02 0.24
C GLU A 61 -0.64 -11.07 1.43
N HIS A 62 -0.75 -9.76 1.21
CA HIS A 62 -0.60 -8.76 2.27
C HIS A 62 -1.89 -8.61 3.08
N ALA A 63 -3.04 -8.62 2.39
CA ALA A 63 -4.35 -8.52 3.04
C ALA A 63 -4.66 -9.73 3.94
N LEU A 64 -4.17 -10.92 3.58
CA LEU A 64 -4.29 -12.14 4.39
C LEU A 64 -3.51 -12.10 5.71
N THR A 65 -2.74 -11.04 5.96
CA THR A 65 -2.15 -10.75 7.27
C THR A 65 -3.21 -10.49 8.34
N SER A 66 -4.38 -9.99 7.94
CA SER A 66 -5.55 -9.81 8.80
C SER A 66 -6.39 -11.07 8.85
N GLY A 67 -6.73 -11.53 10.07
CA GLY A 67 -7.64 -12.66 10.28
C GLY A 67 -9.04 -12.37 9.74
N THR A 68 -9.53 -11.15 9.96
CA THR A 68 -10.87 -10.71 9.52
C THR A 68 -10.98 -10.64 8.00
N ILE A 69 -10.00 -10.05 7.30
CA ILE A 69 -10.01 -10.00 5.83
C ILE A 69 -9.91 -11.41 5.25
N LYS A 70 -9.09 -12.29 5.84
CA LYS A 70 -9.01 -13.69 5.43
C LYS A 70 -10.35 -14.41 5.59
N ALA A 71 -11.06 -14.19 6.69
CA ALA A 71 -12.38 -14.77 6.93
C ALA A 71 -13.43 -14.24 5.94
N MET A 72 -13.39 -12.95 5.61
CA MET A 72 -14.29 -12.35 4.60
C MET A 72 -14.03 -12.93 3.21
N LEU A 73 -12.77 -13.06 2.80
CA LEU A 73 -12.40 -13.63 1.50
C LEU A 73 -12.62 -15.16 1.42
N SER A 74 -12.60 -15.87 2.56
CA SER A 74 -12.69 -17.35 2.60
C SER A 74 -14.01 -17.87 3.18
N GLY A 75 -14.97 -16.99 3.47
CA GLY A 75 -16.19 -17.31 4.21
C GLY A 75 -17.21 -18.16 3.43
N PRO A 76 -17.89 -19.12 4.09
CA PRO A 76 -18.93 -19.93 3.45
C PRO A 76 -20.20 -19.11 3.27
N GLY A 77 -20.42 -18.51 2.09
CA GLY A 77 -21.69 -17.82 1.81
C GLY A 77 -21.71 -16.78 0.70
N GLN A 78 -20.57 -16.35 0.16
CA GLN A 78 -20.54 -15.25 -0.82
C GLN A 78 -19.72 -15.62 -2.06
N PHE A 79 -20.36 -16.31 -2.99
CA PHE A 79 -19.85 -16.47 -4.36
C PHE A 79 -19.55 -15.11 -5.01
N ALA A 80 -20.33 -14.07 -4.70
CA ALA A 80 -20.16 -12.72 -5.24
C ALA A 80 -18.89 -12.00 -4.73
N GLU A 81 -18.52 -12.15 -3.45
CA GLU A 81 -17.33 -11.46 -2.90
C GLU A 81 -16.03 -12.19 -3.23
N ASN A 82 -16.08 -13.52 -3.34
CA ASN A 82 -14.92 -14.33 -3.72
C ASN A 82 -14.61 -14.24 -5.24
N GLU A 83 -15.62 -13.95 -6.08
CA GLU A 83 -15.40 -13.58 -7.49
C GLU A 83 -14.92 -12.13 -7.65
N ALA A 84 -15.44 -11.19 -6.84
CA ALA A 84 -15.12 -9.78 -6.94
C ALA A 84 -13.81 -9.37 -6.23
N ASN A 85 -13.33 -10.15 -5.26
CA ASN A 85 -12.14 -9.85 -4.44
C ASN A 85 -12.20 -8.45 -3.76
N GLU A 86 -13.40 -8.00 -3.40
CA GLU A 86 -13.64 -6.70 -2.78
C GLU A 86 -14.13 -6.85 -1.34
N VAL A 87 -13.66 -5.99 -0.44
CA VAL A 87 -14.04 -5.95 0.97
C VAL A 87 -14.46 -4.53 1.33
N HIS A 88 -15.67 -4.37 1.83
CA HIS A 88 -16.22 -3.07 2.22
C HIS A 88 -16.17 -2.86 3.72
N PHE A 89 -15.43 -1.84 4.15
CA PHE A 89 -15.38 -1.38 5.53
C PHE A 89 -16.32 -0.21 5.75
N ARG A 90 -17.39 -0.42 6.52
CA ARG A 90 -18.34 0.65 6.87
C ARG A 90 -17.89 1.49 8.06
N GLU A 91 -16.98 0.96 8.87
CA GLU A 91 -16.54 1.57 10.14
C GLU A 91 -15.14 2.18 10.07
N ILE A 92 -14.37 1.86 9.02
CA ILE A 92 -12.97 2.30 8.89
C ILE A 92 -12.87 3.41 7.83
N PRO A 93 -12.48 4.64 8.21
CA PRO A 93 -12.29 5.74 7.27
C PRO A 93 -11.00 5.59 6.46
N SER A 94 -10.92 6.36 5.37
CA SER A 94 -9.84 6.28 4.39
C SER A 94 -8.44 6.56 4.98
N HIS A 95 -8.29 7.54 5.88
CA HIS A 95 -7.00 7.87 6.51
C HIS A 95 -6.47 6.75 7.42
N VAL A 96 -7.36 6.01 8.07
CA VAL A 96 -7.00 4.83 8.89
C VAL A 96 -6.67 3.65 7.99
N LEU A 97 -7.53 3.35 7.00
CA LEU A 97 -7.33 2.22 6.10
C LEU A 97 -6.03 2.35 5.29
N GLN A 98 -5.64 3.57 4.92
CA GLN A 98 -4.35 3.84 4.29
C GLN A 98 -3.17 3.37 5.18
N LYS A 99 -3.22 3.68 6.48
CA LYS A 99 -2.18 3.29 7.44
C LYS A 99 -2.17 1.79 7.70
N VAL A 100 -3.33 1.15 7.73
CA VAL A 100 -3.45 -0.31 7.77
C VAL A 100 -2.81 -0.96 6.55
N CYS A 101 -3.04 -0.44 5.34
CA CYS A 101 -2.43 -0.97 4.11
C CYS A 101 -0.89 -0.84 4.14
N MET A 102 -0.37 0.28 4.66
CA MET A 102 1.06 0.46 4.90
C MET A 102 1.59 -0.58 5.90
N TYR A 103 0.85 -0.83 6.97
CA TYR A 103 1.19 -1.83 7.98
C TYR A 103 1.25 -3.25 7.40
N PHE A 104 0.32 -3.64 6.53
CA PHE A 104 0.38 -4.97 5.88
C PHE A 104 1.67 -5.17 5.09
N THR A 105 2.06 -4.16 4.32
CA THR A 105 3.32 -4.21 3.56
C THR A 105 4.53 -4.24 4.48
N TYR A 106 4.52 -3.43 5.54
CA TYR A 106 5.55 -3.40 6.57
C TYR A 106 5.70 -4.77 7.25
N LYS A 107 4.61 -5.36 7.75
CA LYS A 107 4.60 -6.65 8.44
C LYS A 107 5.15 -7.75 7.53
N VAL A 108 4.68 -7.86 6.29
CA VAL A 108 5.19 -8.86 5.34
C VAL A 108 6.66 -8.63 5.01
N ARG A 109 7.10 -7.38 4.82
CA ARG A 109 8.48 -7.05 4.48
C ARG A 109 9.47 -7.40 5.59
N TYR A 110 9.07 -7.31 6.86
CA TYR A 110 9.97 -7.46 8.01
C TYR A 110 9.79 -8.75 8.82
N THR A 111 8.72 -9.54 8.62
CA THR A 111 8.46 -10.77 9.41
C THR A 111 9.59 -11.81 9.32
N ASN A 112 10.32 -11.89 8.20
CA ASN A 112 11.43 -12.83 8.01
C ASN A 112 12.74 -12.14 7.59
N SER A 113 12.87 -10.83 7.85
CA SER A 113 14.05 -10.08 7.45
C SER A 113 15.06 -10.02 8.58
N SER A 114 16.34 -10.27 8.26
CA SER A 114 17.47 -10.09 9.18
C SER A 114 17.99 -8.65 9.22
N THR A 115 17.34 -7.72 8.51
CA THR A 115 17.69 -6.31 8.49
C THR A 115 17.12 -5.58 9.71
N GLU A 116 17.72 -4.45 10.08
CA GLU A 116 17.14 -3.56 11.10
C GLU A 116 15.69 -3.18 10.72
N ILE A 117 14.81 -3.30 11.71
CA ILE A 117 13.38 -3.04 11.56
C ILE A 117 13.16 -1.54 11.83
N PRO A 118 12.78 -0.74 10.82
CA PRO A 118 12.55 0.69 11.02
C PRO A 118 11.28 0.93 11.83
N GLU A 119 11.21 2.05 12.54
CA GLU A 119 10.02 2.44 13.28
C GLU A 119 8.85 2.73 12.33
N PHE A 120 7.64 2.25 12.66
CA PHE A 120 6.44 2.55 11.90
C PHE A 120 5.79 3.84 12.43
N PRO A 121 5.83 4.96 11.68
CA PRO A 121 5.39 6.25 12.19
C PRO A 121 3.86 6.32 12.27
N ILE A 122 3.37 6.40 13.51
CA ILE A 122 1.95 6.60 13.84
C ILE A 122 1.80 7.99 14.43
N ALA A 123 0.97 8.81 13.78
CA ALA A 123 0.64 10.13 14.32
C ALA A 123 -0.31 9.95 15.53
N PRO A 124 -0.10 10.69 16.64
CA PRO A 124 -0.90 10.51 17.84
C PRO A 124 -2.40 10.76 17.61
N GLU A 125 -2.76 11.57 16.63
CA GLU A 125 -4.14 11.90 16.28
C GLU A 125 -4.92 10.68 15.75
N ILE A 126 -4.25 9.75 15.06
CA ILE A 126 -4.88 8.57 14.45
C ILE A 126 -4.70 7.30 15.30
N ALA A 127 -3.95 7.37 16.39
CA ALA A 127 -3.52 6.19 17.15
C ALA A 127 -4.69 5.39 17.73
N LEU A 128 -5.71 6.08 18.26
CA LEU A 128 -6.90 5.45 18.83
C LEU A 128 -7.77 4.77 17.76
N GLU A 129 -8.00 5.45 16.64
CA GLU A 129 -8.77 4.89 15.53
C GLU A 129 -8.05 3.68 14.91
N LEU A 130 -6.73 3.78 14.75
CA LEU A 130 -5.90 2.69 14.24
C LEU A 130 -5.90 1.49 15.19
N LEU A 131 -5.93 1.71 16.51
CA LEU A 131 -6.05 0.65 17.51
C LEU A 131 -7.39 -0.08 17.41
N MET A 132 -8.50 0.65 17.27
CA MET A 132 -9.83 0.05 17.07
C MET A 132 -9.88 -0.76 15.77
N ALA A 133 -9.34 -0.21 14.68
CA ALA A 133 -9.24 -0.90 13.41
C ALA A 133 -8.36 -2.15 13.48
N ALA A 134 -7.21 -2.10 14.17
CA ALA A 134 -6.32 -3.24 14.36
C ALA A 134 -7.01 -4.38 15.14
N ASN A 135 -7.74 -4.03 16.20
CA ASN A 135 -8.54 -5.01 16.95
C ASN A 135 -9.65 -5.63 16.08
N PHE A 136 -10.33 -4.83 15.25
CA PHE A 136 -11.34 -5.33 14.32
C PHE A 136 -10.75 -6.23 13.23
N LEU A 137 -9.57 -5.89 12.72
CA LEU A 137 -8.89 -6.61 11.64
C LEU A 137 -8.07 -7.82 12.14
N ASP A 138 -7.98 -8.02 13.45
CA ASP A 138 -7.23 -9.13 14.07
C ASP A 138 -5.78 -9.20 13.55
N CYS A 139 -5.01 -8.10 13.68
CA CYS A 139 -3.68 -7.97 13.06
C CYS A 139 -2.61 -7.20 13.84
#